data_AF-A0AAN8ZKE9-F1
#
_entry.id   AF-A0AAN8ZKE9-F1
#
_cell.length_a   1.000
_cell.length_b   1.000
_cell.length_c   1.000
_cell.angle_alpha   90.00
_cell.angle_beta   90.00
_cell.angle_gamma   90.00
#
_symmetry.space_group_name_H-M   'P 1'
#
loop_
_entity.id
_entity.type
_entity.pdbx_description
1 polymer ?
#
loop_
_entity_poly.entity_id
_entity_poly.type
_entity_poly.pdbx_seq_one_letter_code
_entity_poly.pdbx_strand_id
1 'polypeptide(L)'
;MEDEGTLKEVFGESSDDESKAIDNSVNGGQIQNPRWERIKEISGLCLCRDFLSPDQQSSLLSCIQNEGWLDGGCHNQAMRFGDLPTWAIRLANSIREAVYFSDCLSQPIGGETSNEVAEDCYFPAALLWREPFFDQLILNVYQPGEGICAHVDLMRFEDGIAIVSLESSCVMHFIRVESDVDGNEQEGKKIPLHLTPGSLVLMWGEARYLWKHEINRNPGFQFWQGEEIQQKRRTSITLRKLCNTE
;
A
#
# COMPACT_ATOMS: atom_id res chain seq x y z
N MET A 1 14.97 -33.73 -2.04
CA MET A 1 15.80 -33.22 -3.14
C MET A 1 14.88 -32.38 -3.99
N GLU A 2 14.42 -31.25 -3.46
CA GLU A 2 15.14 -29.97 -3.36
C GLU A 2 15.44 -29.45 -4.76
N ASP A 3 14.54 -28.59 -5.26
CA ASP A 3 14.78 -27.73 -6.42
C ASP A 3 14.77 -26.29 -5.88
N GLU A 4 15.94 -25.84 -5.41
CA GLU A 4 16.26 -24.44 -5.16
C GLU A 4 16.51 -23.74 -6.50
N GLY A 5 15.43 -23.25 -7.12
CA GLY A 5 15.51 -22.33 -8.27
C GLY A 5 15.84 -20.91 -7.82
N THR A 6 17.12 -20.65 -7.59
CA THR A 6 17.66 -19.41 -7.02
C THR A 6 17.40 -18.15 -7.89
N LEU A 7 16.90 -17.10 -7.23
CA LEU A 7 16.62 -15.74 -7.69
C LEU A 7 17.85 -14.98 -8.26
N LYS A 8 18.19 -15.19 -9.55
CA LYS A 8 19.32 -14.44 -10.15
C LYS A 8 19.12 -13.79 -11.53
N GLU A 9 17.97 -13.89 -12.19
CA GLU A 9 17.87 -13.41 -13.58
C GLU A 9 17.20 -12.04 -13.80
N VAL A 10 17.01 -11.21 -12.77
CA VAL A 10 16.41 -9.85 -12.95
C VAL A 10 17.38 -8.70 -12.64
N PHE A 11 18.57 -8.97 -12.11
CA PHE A 11 19.60 -7.95 -11.92
C PHE A 11 20.94 -8.47 -12.45
N GLY A 12 21.38 -7.89 -13.56
CA GLY A 12 22.39 -8.45 -14.45
C GLY A 12 23.75 -8.75 -13.83
N GLU A 13 24.34 -9.87 -14.25
CA GLU A 13 25.77 -10.14 -14.12
C GLU A 13 26.47 -9.58 -15.39
N SER A 14 27.34 -8.59 -15.21
CA SER A 14 28.35 -8.23 -16.21
C SER A 14 29.68 -8.80 -15.73
N SER A 15 30.07 -9.92 -16.33
CA SER A 15 31.41 -10.50 -16.24
C SER A 15 32.19 -10.08 -17.47
N ASP A 16 33.36 -9.46 -17.28
CA ASP A 16 34.52 -9.58 -18.17
C ASP A 16 35.78 -9.07 -17.43
N ASP A 17 36.71 -9.98 -17.16
CA ASP A 17 38.08 -9.70 -16.74
C ASP A 17 38.89 -9.25 -17.97
N GLU A 18 39.42 -8.02 -17.98
CA GLU A 18 40.80 -7.74 -18.41
C GLU A 18 41.27 -6.36 -17.89
N SER A 19 42.49 -6.36 -17.37
CA SER A 19 43.16 -5.26 -16.69
C SER A 19 43.27 -3.94 -17.47
N LYS A 20 42.89 -2.82 -16.84
CA LYS A 20 43.55 -1.50 -16.93
C LYS A 20 43.01 -0.55 -15.85
N ALA A 21 43.91 0.12 -15.15
CA ALA A 21 43.57 1.23 -14.25
C ALA A 21 42.86 2.36 -15.02
N ILE A 22 41.84 2.99 -14.41
CA ILE A 22 41.47 4.43 -14.42
C ILE A 22 40.02 4.61 -13.91
N ASP A 23 39.90 5.44 -12.87
CA ASP A 23 38.85 6.39 -12.48
C ASP A 23 37.37 5.97 -12.28
N ASN A 24 36.77 6.70 -11.34
CA ASN A 24 35.48 6.59 -10.70
C ASN A 24 34.25 6.57 -11.62
N SER A 25 33.18 6.02 -11.03
CA SER A 25 31.75 6.22 -11.31
C SER A 25 31.07 5.03 -12.01
N VAL A 26 30.55 4.11 -11.19
CA VAL A 26 29.47 3.22 -11.62
C VAL A 26 28.33 3.33 -10.61
N ASN A 27 27.21 3.84 -11.12
CA ASN A 27 25.94 4.07 -10.44
C ASN A 27 25.41 2.78 -9.77
N GLY A 28 25.56 2.69 -8.45
CA GLY A 28 24.68 1.87 -7.63
C GLY A 28 23.34 2.61 -7.49
N GLY A 29 22.25 2.02 -8.00
CA GLY A 29 20.91 2.52 -7.74
C GLY A 29 20.70 2.61 -6.23
N GLN A 30 20.68 3.83 -5.69
CA GLN A 30 20.42 4.07 -4.28
C GLN A 30 19.06 3.47 -3.93
N ILE A 31 19.04 2.49 -3.04
CA ILE A 31 17.82 2.07 -2.34
C ILE A 31 17.36 3.32 -1.59
N GLN A 32 16.38 4.03 -2.14
CA GLN A 32 15.78 5.16 -1.44
C GLN A 32 15.02 4.58 -0.25
N ASN A 33 15.37 5.03 0.96
CA ASN A 33 14.68 4.60 2.15
C ASN A 33 13.18 4.95 2.04
N PRO A 34 12.28 3.99 2.35
CA PRO A 34 10.84 4.23 2.30
C PRO A 34 10.47 5.38 3.25
N ARG A 35 9.70 6.33 2.72
CA ARG A 35 9.34 7.58 3.41
C ARG A 35 8.01 7.41 4.12
N TRP A 36 8.06 6.92 5.35
CA TRP A 36 6.87 6.67 6.15
C TRP A 36 6.37 7.91 6.89
N GLU A 37 5.05 8.06 6.93
CA GLU A 37 4.29 9.11 7.59
C GLU A 37 3.17 8.46 8.42
N ARG A 38 3.13 8.72 9.73
CA ARG A 38 2.00 8.36 10.60
C ARG A 38 0.97 9.47 10.60
N ILE A 39 -0.30 9.14 10.39
CA ILE A 39 -1.37 10.13 10.42
C ILE A 39 -1.83 10.30 11.86
N LYS A 40 -1.38 11.38 12.50
CA LYS A 40 -1.55 11.61 13.96
C LYS A 40 -3.01 11.61 14.40
N GLU A 41 -3.91 11.98 13.51
CA GLU A 41 -5.34 12.07 13.76
C GLU A 41 -6.05 10.70 13.73
N ILE A 42 -5.40 9.66 13.21
CA ILE A 42 -5.99 8.35 12.97
C ILE A 42 -5.01 7.27 13.43
N SER A 43 -5.24 6.71 14.62
CA SER A 43 -4.40 5.61 15.13
C SER A 43 -4.49 4.41 14.18
N GLY A 44 -3.33 3.81 13.89
CA GLY A 44 -3.24 2.67 12.97
C GLY A 44 -3.36 3.00 11.48
N LEU A 45 -3.18 4.27 11.10
CA LEU A 45 -3.06 4.69 9.70
C LEU A 45 -1.64 5.18 9.39
N CYS A 46 -0.98 4.49 8.47
CA CYS A 46 0.35 4.85 7.96
C CYS A 46 0.35 5.00 6.45
N LEU A 47 1.17 5.93 5.96
CA LEU A 47 1.42 6.17 4.55
C LEU A 47 2.93 6.06 4.28
N CYS A 48 3.33 5.19 3.37
CA CYS A 48 4.66 5.24 2.77
C CYS A 48 4.58 5.98 1.43
N ARG A 49 5.25 7.13 1.36
CA ARG A 49 5.52 7.83 0.09
C ARG A 49 6.57 7.04 -0.68
N ASP A 50 6.46 7.11 -2.01
CA ASP A 50 7.47 6.60 -2.93
C ASP A 50 7.84 5.12 -2.68
N PHE A 51 6.86 4.31 -2.23
CA PHE A 51 7.07 2.88 -1.93
C PHE A 51 7.47 2.07 -3.16
N LEU A 52 6.90 2.38 -4.33
CA LEU A 52 7.30 1.79 -5.61
C LEU A 52 7.98 2.83 -6.51
N SER A 53 9.15 2.47 -7.04
CA SER A 53 9.81 3.23 -8.10
C SER A 53 8.98 3.23 -9.40
N PRO A 54 9.21 4.19 -10.32
CA PRO A 54 8.52 4.22 -11.61
C PRO A 54 8.63 2.91 -12.42
N ASP A 55 9.78 2.23 -12.34
CA ASP A 55 10.02 0.96 -13.03
C ASP A 55 9.25 -0.19 -12.38
N GLN A 56 9.17 -0.21 -11.05
CA GLN A 56 8.36 -1.17 -10.31
C GLN A 56 6.87 -0.97 -10.60
N GLN A 57 6.41 0.28 -10.65
CA GLN A 57 5.03 0.62 -11.02
C GLN A 57 4.70 0.14 -12.44
N SER A 58 5.59 0.41 -13.42
CA SER A 58 5.41 0.00 -14.81
C SER A 58 5.40 -1.52 -14.98
N SER A 59 6.29 -2.21 -14.27
CA SER A 59 6.35 -3.68 -14.26
C SER A 59 5.08 -4.29 -13.66
N LEU A 60 4.61 -3.74 -12.53
CA LEU A 60 3.40 -4.18 -11.86
C LEU A 60 2.14 -3.95 -12.72
N LEU A 61 2.04 -2.78 -13.37
CA LEU A 61 0.96 -2.49 -14.33
C LEU A 61 0.97 -3.47 -15.51
N SER A 62 2.16 -3.84 -16.01
CA SER A 62 2.28 -4.84 -17.08
C SER A 62 1.80 -6.22 -16.63
N CYS A 63 2.15 -6.65 -15.41
CA CYS A 63 1.60 -7.88 -14.83
C CYS A 63 0.07 -7.84 -14.76
N ILE A 64 -0.50 -6.74 -14.26
CA ILE A 64 -1.96 -6.55 -14.16
C ILE A 64 -2.64 -6.59 -15.54
N GLN A 65 -2.02 -5.99 -16.56
CA GLN A 65 -2.55 -6.03 -17.93
C GLN A 65 -2.55 -7.45 -18.50
N ASN A 66 -1.48 -8.22 -18.28
CA ASN A 66 -1.37 -9.60 -18.76
C ASN A 66 -2.40 -10.56 -18.15
N GLU A 67 -2.94 -10.21 -16.99
CA GLU A 67 -4.03 -10.96 -16.35
C GLU A 67 -5.37 -10.82 -17.09
N GLY A 68 -5.59 -9.73 -17.84
CA GLY A 68 -6.82 -9.49 -18.60
C GLY A 68 -8.09 -9.33 -17.75
N TRP A 69 -7.97 -9.12 -16.43
CA TRP A 69 -9.11 -9.14 -15.52
C TRP A 69 -10.12 -8.00 -15.71
N LEU A 70 -9.68 -6.91 -16.35
CA LEU A 70 -10.48 -5.72 -16.62
C LEU A 70 -10.77 -5.58 -18.12
N ASP A 71 -10.47 -6.61 -18.92
CA ASP A 71 -10.74 -6.62 -20.34
C ASP A 71 -12.26 -6.65 -20.58
N GLY A 72 -12.71 -5.92 -21.59
CA GLY A 72 -14.14 -5.81 -21.94
C GLY A 72 -14.82 -4.51 -21.52
N GLY A 73 -14.11 -3.58 -20.87
CA GLY A 73 -14.53 -2.17 -20.71
C GLY A 73 -15.73 -1.90 -19.78
N CYS A 74 -16.46 -2.93 -19.36
CA CYS A 74 -17.63 -2.82 -18.48
C CYS A 74 -17.28 -2.86 -16.99
N HIS A 75 -16.05 -3.28 -16.65
CA HIS A 75 -15.63 -3.54 -15.28
C HIS A 75 -14.44 -2.66 -14.90
N ASN A 76 -14.63 -1.86 -13.87
CA ASN A 76 -13.61 -1.02 -13.26
C ASN A 76 -13.07 -1.64 -11.96
N GLN A 77 -13.52 -2.84 -11.62
CA GLN A 77 -13.11 -3.58 -10.43
C GLN A 77 -12.96 -5.07 -10.74
N ALA A 78 -11.92 -5.70 -10.19
CA ALA A 78 -11.74 -7.15 -10.16
C ALA A 78 -11.36 -7.60 -8.76
N MET A 79 -11.96 -8.70 -8.27
CA MET A 79 -11.67 -9.28 -6.97
C MET A 79 -11.10 -10.69 -7.12
N ARG A 80 -10.10 -11.04 -6.30
CA ARG A 80 -9.51 -12.38 -6.21
C ARG A 80 -9.44 -12.81 -4.75
N PHE A 81 -9.58 -14.11 -4.52
CA PHE A 81 -9.64 -14.75 -3.21
C PHE A 81 -8.83 -16.05 -3.24
N GLY A 82 -8.24 -16.43 -2.12
CA GLY A 82 -7.42 -17.62 -1.99
C GLY A 82 -6.02 -17.39 -2.57
N ASP A 83 -5.59 -18.28 -3.45
CA ASP A 83 -4.27 -18.22 -4.07
C ASP A 83 -4.16 -16.99 -4.99
N LEU A 84 -3.38 -16.00 -4.54
CA LEU A 84 -3.12 -14.78 -5.28
C LEU A 84 -2.06 -15.02 -6.36
N PRO A 85 -2.08 -14.29 -7.49
CA PRO A 85 -1.05 -14.44 -8.51
C PRO A 85 0.33 -14.05 -7.97
N THR A 86 1.38 -14.61 -8.57
CA THR A 86 2.77 -14.46 -8.11
C THR A 86 3.19 -13.01 -7.95
N TRP A 87 2.77 -12.09 -8.83
CA TRP A 87 3.09 -10.67 -8.70
C TRP A 87 2.48 -10.03 -7.44
N ALA A 88 1.29 -10.48 -7.03
CA ALA A 88 0.60 -9.97 -5.83
C ALA A 88 1.26 -10.51 -4.56
N ILE A 89 1.71 -11.77 -4.57
CA ILE A 89 2.53 -12.34 -3.49
C ILE A 89 3.86 -11.58 -3.36
N ARG A 90 4.53 -11.29 -4.50
CA ARG A 90 5.75 -10.48 -4.50
C ARG A 90 5.52 -9.07 -3.96
N LEU A 91 4.42 -8.43 -4.34
CA LEU A 91 4.03 -7.12 -3.81
C LEU A 91 3.82 -7.18 -2.28
N ALA A 92 3.12 -8.21 -1.78
CA ALA A 92 2.93 -8.43 -0.35
C ALA A 92 4.27 -8.62 0.39
N ASN A 93 5.22 -9.36 -0.19
CA ASN A 93 6.55 -9.52 0.37
C ASN A 93 7.33 -8.19 0.39
N SER A 94 7.25 -7.37 -0.67
CA SER A 94 7.88 -6.04 -0.67
C SER A 94 7.29 -5.11 0.39
N ILE A 95 5.98 -5.19 0.66
CA ILE A 95 5.35 -4.46 1.78
C ILE A 95 5.95 -4.93 3.10
N ARG A 96 6.05 -6.26 3.28
CA ARG A 96 6.61 -6.86 4.50
C ARG A 96 8.05 -6.41 4.76
N GLU A 97 8.88 -6.44 3.71
CA GLU A 97 10.28 -5.99 3.75
C GLU A 97 10.40 -4.50 4.05
N ALA A 98 9.57 -3.66 3.43
CA ALA A 98 9.60 -2.20 3.65
C ALA A 98 9.25 -1.84 5.09
N VAL A 99 8.24 -2.49 5.67
CA VAL A 99 7.90 -2.30 7.10
C VAL A 99 9.05 -2.78 7.98
N TYR A 100 9.53 -4.01 7.77
CA TYR A 100 10.57 -4.63 8.59
C TYR A 100 11.87 -3.81 8.59
N PHE A 101 12.32 -3.37 7.42
CA PHE A 101 13.53 -2.57 7.28
C PHE A 101 13.40 -1.21 7.99
N SER A 102 12.25 -0.55 7.87
CA SER A 102 12.00 0.72 8.53
C SER A 102 11.91 0.60 10.04
N ASP A 103 11.23 -0.43 10.55
CA ASP A 103 11.13 -0.66 11.99
C ASP A 103 12.50 -1.02 12.59
N CYS A 104 13.34 -1.80 11.88
CA CYS A 104 14.71 -2.11 12.32
C CYS A 104 15.61 -0.87 12.39
N LEU A 105 15.54 0.02 11.38
CA LEU A 105 16.30 1.27 11.39
C LEU A 105 15.84 2.26 12.47
N SER A 106 14.60 2.10 12.95
CA SER A 106 14.02 2.94 13.99
C SER A 106 14.43 2.51 15.40
N GLN A 107 15.02 1.31 15.56
CA GLN A 107 15.50 0.85 16.86
C GLN A 107 16.86 1.49 17.20
N PRO A 108 17.04 2.05 18.41
CA PRO A 108 18.31 2.64 18.81
C PRO A 108 19.41 1.56 18.90
N ILE A 109 20.58 1.89 18.31
CA ILE A 109 21.79 1.08 18.39
C ILE A 109 22.35 1.19 19.82
N GLY A 110 21.79 0.40 20.74
CA GLY A 110 22.30 0.23 22.09
C GLY A 110 21.32 0.66 23.19
N GLY A 111 20.97 -0.29 24.06
CA GLY A 111 20.46 -0.01 25.40
C GLY A 111 19.12 -0.67 25.74
N GLU A 112 19.22 -1.79 26.44
CA GLU A 112 18.31 -2.26 27.51
C GLU A 112 16.83 -2.51 27.19
N THR A 113 16.49 -3.80 27.19
CA THR A 113 15.13 -4.35 27.21
C THR A 113 14.35 -3.81 28.42
N SER A 114 13.55 -2.77 28.19
CA SER A 114 12.41 -2.44 29.04
C SER A 114 11.15 -2.88 28.28
N ASN A 115 10.32 -3.68 28.95
CA ASN A 115 9.04 -4.21 28.45
C ASN A 115 7.97 -3.10 28.35
N GLU A 116 8.29 -2.00 27.66
CA GLU A 116 7.33 -0.98 27.27
C GLU A 116 6.93 -1.22 25.81
N VAL A 117 5.62 -1.25 25.59
CA VAL A 117 4.93 -1.88 24.48
C VAL A 117 5.34 -1.28 23.13
N ALA A 118 5.43 -2.13 22.12
CA ALA A 118 5.76 -1.83 20.73
C ALA A 118 4.78 -0.84 20.04
N GLU A 119 4.74 0.42 20.47
CA GLU A 119 3.87 1.46 19.88
C GLU A 119 4.50 2.15 18.65
N ASP A 120 5.78 1.91 18.37
CA ASP A 120 6.54 2.65 17.36
C ASP A 120 6.76 1.89 16.04
N CYS A 121 5.94 0.87 15.74
CA CYS A 121 6.00 0.14 14.46
C CYS A 121 5.04 0.72 13.41
N TYR A 122 5.41 0.65 12.12
CA TYR A 122 4.50 1.05 11.02
C TYR A 122 3.41 0.02 10.71
N PHE A 123 3.55 -1.20 11.22
CA PHE A 123 2.53 -2.24 11.15
C PHE A 123 2.75 -3.26 12.27
N PRO A 124 1.72 -3.75 12.96
CA PRO A 124 1.89 -4.70 14.05
C PRO A 124 2.57 -6.00 13.59
N ALA A 125 3.58 -6.46 14.34
CA ALA A 125 4.32 -7.69 14.02
C ALA A 125 3.40 -8.92 13.86
N ALA A 126 2.36 -9.02 14.69
CA ALA A 126 1.38 -10.10 14.60
C ALA A 126 0.63 -10.13 13.24
N LEU A 127 0.39 -8.95 12.64
CA LEU A 127 -0.23 -8.84 11.32
C LEU A 127 0.81 -9.02 10.20
N LEU A 128 2.03 -8.52 10.39
CA LEU A 128 3.13 -8.60 9.42
C LEU A 128 3.56 -10.04 9.10
N TRP A 129 3.55 -10.89 10.13
CA TRP A 129 4.04 -12.27 10.08
C TRP A 129 2.93 -13.34 10.09
N ARG A 130 1.67 -12.94 9.95
CA ARG A 130 0.58 -13.91 9.79
C ARG A 130 0.69 -14.63 8.44
N GLU A 131 0.16 -15.85 8.38
CA GLU A 131 0.16 -16.66 7.17
C GLU A 131 -1.25 -17.15 6.77
N PRO A 132 -1.64 -17.04 5.48
CA PRO A 132 -1.02 -16.16 4.48
C PRO A 132 -1.08 -14.69 4.95
N PHE A 133 -0.12 -13.87 4.52
CA PHE A 133 -0.08 -12.43 4.86
C PHE A 133 -1.34 -11.71 4.38
N PHE A 134 -1.71 -11.99 3.12
CA PHE A 134 -2.95 -11.60 2.47
C PHE A 134 -3.41 -12.75 1.57
N ASP A 135 -4.71 -12.99 1.51
CA ASP A 135 -5.35 -14.02 0.64
C ASP A 135 -6.48 -13.42 -0.22
N GLN A 136 -6.61 -12.10 -0.19
CA GLN A 136 -7.62 -11.39 -0.95
C GLN A 136 -7.04 -10.14 -1.58
N LEU A 137 -7.38 -9.92 -2.85
CA LEU A 137 -6.97 -8.77 -3.63
C LEU A 137 -8.17 -8.12 -4.32
N ILE A 138 -8.29 -6.80 -4.24
CA ILE A 138 -9.13 -6.00 -5.15
C ILE A 138 -8.22 -5.14 -6.03
N LEU A 139 -8.44 -5.22 -7.34
CA LEU A 139 -8.00 -4.19 -8.28
C LEU A 139 -9.16 -3.25 -8.57
N ASN A 140 -8.95 -1.95 -8.38
CA ASN A 140 -9.87 -0.90 -8.79
C ASN A 140 -9.18 0.01 -9.81
N VAL A 141 -9.89 0.37 -10.87
CA VAL A 141 -9.49 1.38 -11.85
C VAL A 141 -10.51 2.50 -11.81
N TYR A 142 -10.05 3.74 -11.75
CA TYR A 142 -10.87 4.93 -11.72
C TYR A 142 -10.52 5.81 -12.92
N GLN A 143 -11.53 6.24 -13.66
CA GLN A 143 -11.44 7.33 -14.62
C GLN A 143 -11.58 8.68 -13.92
N PRO A 144 -11.21 9.80 -14.55
CA PRO A 144 -11.45 11.14 -14.00
C PRO A 144 -12.92 11.33 -13.59
N GLY A 145 -13.14 11.87 -12.39
CA GLY A 145 -14.47 12.01 -11.78
C GLY A 145 -15.03 10.74 -11.12
N GLU A 146 -14.46 9.56 -11.32
CA GLU A 146 -14.85 8.36 -10.59
C GLU A 146 -14.22 8.30 -9.19
N GLY A 147 -14.90 7.59 -8.29
CA GLY A 147 -14.44 7.39 -6.93
C GLY A 147 -15.23 6.28 -6.24
N ILE A 148 -15.12 6.20 -4.92
CA ILE A 148 -15.81 5.21 -4.10
C ILE A 148 -16.49 5.90 -2.93
N CYS A 149 -17.74 5.53 -2.64
CA CYS A 149 -18.49 6.08 -1.51
C CYS A 149 -17.82 5.75 -0.17
N ALA A 150 -18.04 6.59 0.83
CA ALA A 150 -17.62 6.33 2.20
C ALA A 150 -18.12 4.96 2.69
N HIS A 151 -17.17 4.10 3.05
CA HIS A 151 -17.46 2.78 3.60
C HIS A 151 -16.35 2.35 4.56
N VAL A 152 -16.69 1.40 5.43
CA VAL A 152 -15.71 0.59 6.17
C VAL A 152 -15.60 -0.74 5.43
N ASP A 153 -14.39 -1.27 5.33
CA ASP A 153 -14.17 -2.59 4.76
C ASP A 153 -14.96 -3.66 5.51
N LEU A 154 -15.48 -4.64 4.76
CA LEU A 154 -16.36 -5.66 5.33
C LEU A 154 -15.69 -6.40 6.50
N MET A 155 -16.46 -6.67 7.56
CA MET A 155 -15.99 -7.39 8.76
C MET A 155 -15.58 -8.85 8.51
N ARG A 156 -15.80 -9.37 7.30
CA ARG A 156 -15.30 -10.68 6.86
C ARG A 156 -13.80 -10.69 6.55
N PHE A 157 -13.17 -9.53 6.50
CA PHE A 157 -11.72 -9.43 6.41
C PHE A 157 -11.14 -9.30 7.82
N GLU A 158 -9.94 -9.81 8.04
CA GLU A 158 -9.19 -9.63 9.28
C GLU A 158 -8.61 -8.22 9.39
N ASP A 159 -8.02 -7.92 10.54
CA ASP A 159 -7.28 -6.68 10.73
C ASP A 159 -6.10 -6.57 9.75
N GLY A 160 -5.63 -5.35 9.47
CA GLY A 160 -4.50 -5.13 8.57
C GLY A 160 -4.89 -5.18 7.09
N ILE A 161 -4.96 -3.99 6.49
CA ILE A 161 -5.26 -3.77 5.07
C ILE A 161 -4.10 -2.97 4.47
N ALA A 162 -3.70 -3.34 3.25
CA ALA A 162 -2.72 -2.57 2.47
C ALA A 162 -3.35 -2.06 1.18
N ILE A 163 -3.10 -0.80 0.84
CA ILE A 163 -3.58 -0.17 -0.40
C ILE A 163 -2.40 0.45 -1.14
N VAL A 164 -2.14 -0.03 -2.35
CA VAL A 164 -1.10 0.53 -3.24
C VAL A 164 -1.77 1.36 -4.32
N SER A 165 -1.29 2.59 -4.53
CA SER A 165 -1.79 3.50 -5.57
C SER A 165 -0.86 3.54 -6.77
N LEU A 166 -1.41 3.53 -7.99
CA LEU A 166 -0.66 3.56 -9.25
C LEU A 166 -1.26 4.61 -10.20
N GLU A 167 -0.43 5.06 -11.15
CA GLU A 167 -0.76 5.98 -12.26
C GLU A 167 -1.06 7.44 -11.88
N SER A 168 -2.16 7.73 -11.18
CA SER A 168 -2.60 9.11 -10.91
C SER A 168 -2.86 9.34 -9.43
N SER A 169 -2.57 10.56 -8.98
CA SER A 169 -2.83 10.98 -7.61
C SER A 169 -4.33 11.15 -7.32
N CYS A 170 -4.71 10.98 -6.05
CA CYS A 170 -6.04 11.35 -5.57
C CYS A 170 -6.00 11.75 -4.08
N VAL A 171 -7.09 12.35 -3.61
CA VAL A 171 -7.34 12.55 -2.18
C VAL A 171 -8.34 11.51 -1.70
N MET A 172 -7.87 10.61 -0.84
CA MET A 172 -8.73 9.72 -0.06
C MET A 172 -9.12 10.46 1.22
N HIS A 173 -10.40 10.40 1.61
CA HIS A 173 -10.86 11.02 2.84
C HIS A 173 -11.26 9.97 3.85
N PHE A 174 -10.80 10.13 5.08
CA PHE A 174 -11.18 9.33 6.22
C PHE A 174 -12.21 10.10 7.05
N ILE A 175 -13.33 9.47 7.35
CA ILE A 175 -14.44 10.04 8.10
C ILE A 175 -14.69 9.12 9.29
N ARG A 176 -14.59 9.64 10.51
CA ARG A 176 -14.84 8.85 11.71
C ARG A 176 -16.27 8.30 11.68
N VAL A 177 -16.45 7.03 12.02
CA VAL A 177 -17.77 6.48 12.33
C VAL A 177 -18.16 7.09 13.68
N GLU A 178 -18.93 8.17 13.68
CA GLU A 178 -19.49 8.72 14.92
C GLU A 178 -20.40 7.67 15.57
N SER A 179 -20.32 7.55 16.89
CA SER A 179 -21.33 6.83 17.65
C SER A 179 -22.59 7.69 17.63
N ASP A 180 -23.67 7.22 17.00
CA ASP A 180 -25.00 7.84 16.89
C ASP A 180 -25.72 8.07 18.26
N VAL A 181 -24.99 8.41 19.32
CA VAL A 181 -25.52 8.45 20.69
C VAL A 181 -26.11 9.83 21.03
N ASP A 182 -25.69 10.91 20.35
CA ASP A 182 -26.12 12.27 20.71
C ASP A 182 -26.65 13.09 19.52
N GLY A 183 -27.51 12.51 18.66
CA GLY A 183 -28.54 13.19 17.85
C GLY A 183 -28.20 14.44 17.02
N ASN A 184 -26.94 14.85 16.96
CA ASN A 184 -26.41 16.00 16.27
C ASN A 184 -25.51 15.41 15.18
N GLU A 185 -25.96 15.53 13.94
CA GLU A 185 -25.14 15.37 12.75
C GLU A 185 -24.05 16.45 12.78
N GLN A 186 -23.02 16.28 13.61
CA GLN A 186 -21.76 16.95 13.33
C GLN A 186 -21.16 16.21 12.14
N GLU A 187 -20.79 16.94 11.09
CA GLU A 187 -19.99 16.35 10.02
C GLU A 187 -18.73 15.77 10.65
N GLY A 188 -18.70 14.45 10.81
CA GLY A 188 -17.60 13.74 11.44
C GLY A 188 -16.27 14.18 10.85
N LYS A 189 -15.28 14.39 11.72
CA LYS A 189 -13.94 14.90 11.36
C LYS A 189 -13.43 14.21 10.10
N LYS A 190 -13.35 14.96 9.01
CA LYS A 190 -12.90 14.49 7.69
C LYS A 190 -11.41 14.76 7.53
N ILE A 191 -10.60 13.70 7.48
CA ILE A 191 -9.14 13.78 7.34
C ILE A 191 -8.77 13.43 5.88
N PRO A 192 -8.24 14.38 5.10
CA PRO A 192 -7.80 14.12 3.74
C PRO A 192 -6.40 13.49 3.74
N LEU A 193 -6.18 12.51 2.86
CA LEU A 193 -4.91 11.83 2.64
C LEU A 193 -4.60 11.86 1.13
N HIS A 194 -3.55 12.59 0.76
CA HIS A 194 -3.09 12.62 -0.63
C HIS A 194 -2.29 11.37 -0.96
N LEU A 195 -2.78 10.59 -1.92
CA LEU A 195 -2.15 9.39 -2.43
C LEU A 195 -1.51 9.69 -3.77
N THR A 196 -0.21 9.44 -3.87
CA THR A 196 0.57 9.61 -5.11
C THR A 196 0.82 8.25 -5.79
N PRO A 197 1.13 8.22 -7.09
CA PRO A 197 1.55 6.98 -7.76
C PRO A 197 2.76 6.36 -7.04
N GLY A 198 2.68 5.06 -6.77
CA GLY A 198 3.68 4.31 -6.03
C GLY A 198 3.57 4.43 -4.51
N SER A 199 2.58 5.12 -3.95
CA SER A 199 2.38 5.18 -2.50
C SER A 199 1.68 3.93 -1.95
N LEU A 200 1.96 3.62 -0.69
CA LEU A 200 1.36 2.52 0.08
C LEU A 200 0.68 3.07 1.33
N VAL A 201 -0.58 2.70 1.54
CA VAL A 201 -1.31 2.94 2.79
C VAL A 201 -1.44 1.63 3.54
N LEU A 202 -1.17 1.66 4.84
CA LEU A 202 -1.45 0.58 5.77
C LEU A 202 -2.52 1.04 6.79
N MET A 203 -3.53 0.20 6.99
CA MET A 203 -4.63 0.44 7.93
C MET A 203 -4.79 -0.76 8.85
N TRP A 204 -4.75 -0.55 10.15
CA TRP A 204 -5.05 -1.57 11.16
C TRP A 204 -5.72 -0.96 12.39
N GLY A 205 -6.30 -1.81 13.24
CA GLY A 205 -6.97 -1.38 14.46
C GLY A 205 -7.98 -0.27 14.20
N GLU A 206 -7.84 0.85 14.90
CA GLU A 206 -8.77 1.97 14.83
C GLU A 206 -9.02 2.45 13.39
N ALA A 207 -7.97 2.69 12.59
CA ALA A 207 -8.08 3.14 11.20
C ALA A 207 -8.93 2.19 10.35
N ARG A 208 -8.84 0.89 10.61
CA ARG A 208 -9.56 -0.13 9.84
C ARG A 208 -11.04 -0.18 10.19
N TYR A 209 -11.37 -0.16 11.49
CA TYR A 209 -12.73 -0.48 11.95
C TYR A 209 -13.61 0.74 12.17
N LEU A 210 -13.02 1.86 12.56
CA LEU A 210 -13.75 3.01 13.09
C LEU A 210 -13.69 4.24 12.17
N TRP A 211 -13.06 4.10 11.00
CA TRP A 211 -12.97 5.16 10.00
C TRP A 211 -13.50 4.65 8.65
N LYS A 212 -14.54 5.33 8.14
CA LYS A 212 -14.96 5.19 6.75
C LYS A 212 -13.89 5.83 5.87
N HIS A 213 -13.65 5.28 4.70
CA HIS A 213 -12.80 5.91 3.69
C HIS A 213 -13.53 6.06 2.37
N GLU A 214 -13.24 7.14 1.65
CA GLU A 214 -13.83 7.46 0.35
C GLU A 214 -12.83 8.11 -0.59
N ILE A 215 -13.13 8.04 -1.89
CA ILE A 215 -12.53 8.89 -2.92
C ILE A 215 -13.68 9.61 -3.59
N ASN A 216 -13.59 10.95 -3.68
CA ASN A 216 -14.67 11.78 -4.19
C ASN A 216 -15.12 11.34 -5.59
N ARG A 217 -16.45 11.16 -5.75
CA ARG A 217 -17.12 10.70 -6.99
C ARG A 217 -17.69 11.86 -7.82
N ASN A 218 -17.47 13.10 -7.38
CA ASN A 218 -18.01 14.26 -8.07
C ASN A 218 -17.14 14.57 -9.29
N PRO A 219 -17.73 14.72 -10.48
CA PRO A 219 -17.04 15.24 -11.64
C PRO A 219 -16.49 16.63 -11.30
N GLY A 220 -15.17 16.81 -11.38
CA GLY A 220 -14.54 18.09 -11.09
C GLY A 220 -13.15 17.98 -10.48
N PHE A 221 -12.71 19.08 -9.91
CA PHE A 221 -11.37 19.28 -9.38
C PHE A 221 -11.22 18.65 -7.98
N GLN A 222 -10.25 17.76 -7.81
CA GLN A 222 -9.75 17.41 -6.47
C GLN A 222 -8.69 18.43 -6.07
N PHE A 223 -8.72 18.89 -4.83
CA PHE A 223 -7.72 19.82 -4.33
C PHE A 223 -6.93 19.21 -3.19
N TRP A 224 -5.61 19.43 -3.20
CA TRP A 224 -4.73 19.14 -2.08
C TRP A 224 -3.93 20.38 -1.73
N GLN A 225 -4.03 20.82 -0.48
CA GLN A 225 -3.34 22.02 0.01
C GLN A 225 -3.56 23.28 -0.85
N GLY A 226 -4.75 23.41 -1.47
CA GLY A 226 -5.11 24.52 -2.34
C GLY A 226 -4.69 24.37 -3.79
N GLU A 227 -3.94 23.32 -4.14
CA GLU A 227 -3.57 23.00 -5.52
C GLU A 227 -4.54 21.97 -6.11
N GLU A 228 -4.93 22.20 -7.36
CA GLU A 228 -5.75 21.26 -8.12
C GLU A 228 -4.92 20.03 -8.52
N ILE A 229 -5.41 18.85 -8.17
CA ILE A 229 -4.89 17.58 -8.67
C ILE A 229 -5.50 17.32 -10.05
N GLN A 230 -4.64 17.27 -11.06
CA GLN A 230 -5.02 16.82 -12.38
C GLN A 230 -5.37 15.32 -12.34
N GLN A 231 -6.66 15.01 -12.32
CA GLN A 231 -7.14 13.63 -12.34
C GLN A 231 -6.86 12.97 -13.70
N LYS A 232 -6.27 11.77 -13.64
CA LYS A 232 -6.10 10.86 -14.79
C LYS A 232 -6.60 9.48 -14.38
N ARG A 233 -6.49 8.50 -15.28
CA ARG A 233 -6.72 7.09 -14.95
C ARG A 233 -5.86 6.70 -13.74
N ARG A 234 -6.49 6.12 -12.72
CA ARG A 234 -5.84 5.64 -11.49
C ARG A 234 -6.13 4.16 -11.30
N THR A 235 -5.11 3.37 -10.99
CA THR A 235 -5.28 1.99 -10.55
C THR A 235 -4.91 1.89 -9.06
N SER A 236 -5.65 1.11 -8.28
CA SER A 236 -5.25 0.74 -6.93
C SER A 236 -5.43 -0.73 -6.66
N ILE A 237 -4.50 -1.27 -5.88
CA ILE A 237 -4.50 -2.65 -5.41
C ILE A 237 -4.75 -2.62 -3.91
N THR A 238 -5.83 -3.27 -3.47
CA THR A 238 -6.14 -3.46 -2.04
C THR A 238 -5.90 -4.91 -1.67
N LEU A 239 -5.03 -5.16 -0.70
CA LEU A 239 -4.67 -6.48 -0.17
C LEU A 239 -5.25 -6.66 1.23
N ARG A 240 -5.91 -7.81 1.46
CA ARG A 240 -6.61 -8.15 2.70
C ARG A 240 -6.50 -9.64 2.98
N LYS A 241 -6.90 -10.04 4.18
CA LYS A 241 -7.01 -11.44 4.58
C LYS A 241 -8.46 -11.73 4.99
N LEU A 242 -9.03 -12.85 4.56
CA LEU A 242 -10.34 -13.31 5.03
C LEU A 242 -10.25 -13.79 6.48
N CYS A 243 -11.29 -13.50 7.27
CA CYS A 243 -11.47 -14.15 8.57
C CYS A 243 -11.64 -15.65 8.35
N ASN A 244 -10.98 -16.46 9.18
CA ASN A 244 -11.29 -17.89 9.22
C ASN A 244 -12.77 -18.07 9.57
N THR A 245 -13.53 -18.67 8.67
CA THR A 245 -14.83 -19.25 9.02
C THR A 245 -14.57 -20.52 9.83
N GLU A 246 -14.84 -20.46 11.12
CA GLU A 246 -15.09 -21.67 11.93
C GLU A 246 -16.32 -22.42 11.42
#